data_AF-A0A542BDG5-F1
#
_entry.id   AF-A0A542BDG5-F1
#
_cell.length_a   1.000
_cell.length_b   1.000
_cell.length_c   1.000
_cell.angle_alpha   90.00
_cell.angle_beta   90.00
_cell.angle_gamma   90.00
#
_symmetry.space_group_name_H-M   'P 1'
#
loop_
_entity.id
_entity.type
_entity.pdbx_description
1 polymer ?
#
loop_
_entity_poly.entity_id
_entity_poly.type
_entity_poly.pdbx_seq_one_letter_code
_entity_poly.pdbx_strand_id
1 'polypeptide(L)'
;MKHKVSKLVALEPDPGGLSEDDIPSRPMSPLEAACFIEGMAAELRAMARDARLSALSYFLEMARIEASAEIERLASPRSDRH
;
A
#
# COMPACT_ATOMS: atom_id res chain seq x y z
N MET A 1 37.86 -48.48 0.96
CA MET A 1 36.41 -48.25 1.17
C MET A 1 36.21 -46.77 1.47
N LYS A 2 35.55 -46.00 0.60
CA LYS A 2 35.32 -44.55 0.77
C LYS A 2 33.83 -44.36 1.02
N HIS A 3 33.44 -43.98 2.24
CA HIS A 3 32.04 -43.74 2.58
C HIS A 3 31.59 -42.38 2.03
N LYS A 4 30.65 -42.42 1.09
CA LYS A 4 29.87 -41.29 0.59
C LYS A 4 28.89 -40.90 1.71
N VAL A 5 29.10 -39.75 2.34
CA VAL A 5 28.11 -39.18 3.26
C VAL A 5 27.16 -38.33 2.42
N SER A 6 26.00 -38.91 2.11
CA SER A 6 24.83 -38.16 1.68
C SER A 6 24.30 -37.38 2.87
N LYS A 7 24.20 -36.05 2.78
CA LYS A 7 23.44 -35.28 3.77
C LYS A 7 22.81 -34.04 3.12
N LEU A 8 21.47 -34.11 3.13
CA LEU A 8 20.47 -33.04 3.19
C LEU A 8 20.60 -31.87 2.19
N VAL A 9 19.64 -31.84 1.26
CA VAL A 9 19.09 -30.61 0.68
C VAL A 9 18.75 -29.67 1.83
N ALA A 10 19.57 -28.64 2.02
CA ALA A 10 19.11 -27.42 2.64
C ALA A 10 18.16 -26.78 1.63
N LEU A 11 16.88 -26.67 2.00
CA LEU A 11 15.99 -25.70 1.38
C LEU A 11 16.54 -24.34 1.77
N GLU A 12 17.48 -23.83 0.97
CA GLU A 12 17.84 -22.42 1.01
C GLU A 12 16.55 -21.63 0.79
N PRO A 13 16.26 -20.58 1.61
CA PRO A 13 15.19 -19.67 1.28
C PRO A 13 15.53 -19.05 -0.07
N ASP A 14 14.61 -19.22 -1.02
CA ASP A 14 14.66 -18.56 -2.32
C ASP A 14 15.05 -17.09 -2.13
N PRO A 15 16.18 -16.60 -2.69
CA PRO A 15 16.54 -15.20 -2.64
C PRO A 15 15.73 -14.47 -3.71
N GLY A 16 14.41 -14.64 -3.70
CA GLY A 16 13.45 -13.74 -4.32
C GLY A 16 13.33 -12.46 -3.50
N GLY A 17 14.47 -11.95 -3.02
CA GLY A 17 14.56 -10.62 -2.48
C GLY A 17 14.10 -9.69 -3.60
N LEU A 18 13.02 -8.96 -3.34
CA LEU A 18 12.63 -7.80 -4.13
C LEU A 18 13.92 -7.02 -4.38
N SER A 19 14.40 -7.02 -5.62
CA SER A 19 15.57 -6.24 -5.99
C SER A 19 15.31 -4.81 -5.56
N GLU A 20 16.30 -4.12 -4.98
CA GLU A 20 16.16 -2.69 -4.64
C GLU A 20 15.76 -1.84 -5.86
N ASP A 21 15.94 -2.39 -7.06
CA ASP A 21 15.48 -1.88 -8.36
C ASP A 21 13.96 -1.87 -8.57
N ASP A 22 13.16 -2.58 -7.75
CA ASP A 22 11.69 -2.60 -7.86
C ASP A 22 11.00 -1.46 -7.10
N ILE A 23 11.75 -0.65 -6.34
CA ILE A 23 11.21 0.54 -5.69
C ILE A 23 11.14 1.66 -6.74
N PRO A 24 9.95 2.22 -7.05
CA PRO A 24 9.85 3.32 -7.99
C PRO A 24 10.78 4.47 -7.56
N SER A 25 11.79 4.74 -8.39
CA SER A 25 12.81 5.75 -8.11
C SER A 25 12.27 7.19 -8.17
N ARG A 26 11.04 7.38 -8.70
CA ARG A 26 10.37 8.67 -8.71
C ARG A 26 9.51 8.85 -7.45
N PRO A 27 9.55 10.03 -6.82
CA PRO A 27 8.62 10.35 -5.75
C PRO A 27 7.18 10.30 -6.27
N MET A 28 6.29 9.72 -5.47
CA MET A 28 4.86 9.68 -5.75
C MET A 28 4.31 11.11 -5.80
N SER A 29 3.55 11.43 -6.85
CA SER A 29 2.88 12.73 -6.93
C SER A 29 1.79 12.85 -5.86
N PRO A 30 1.42 14.07 -5.43
CA PRO A 30 0.35 14.26 -4.45
C PRO A 30 -0.97 13.59 -4.87
N LEU A 31 -1.30 13.60 -6.17
CA LEU A 31 -2.51 12.97 -6.69
C LEU A 31 -2.44 11.44 -6.59
N GLU A 32 -1.30 10.85 -6.97
CA GLU A 32 -1.08 9.40 -6.80
C GLU A 32 -1.17 8.98 -5.34
N ALA A 33 -0.63 9.79 -4.42
CA ALA A 33 -0.71 9.54 -2.98
C ALA A 33 -2.15 9.62 -2.46
N ALA A 34 -2.91 10.63 -2.88
CA ALA A 34 -4.31 10.78 -2.48
C ALA A 34 -5.16 9.59 -2.97
N CYS A 35 -5.02 9.18 -4.24
CA CYS A 35 -5.68 8.00 -4.79
C CYS A 35 -5.30 6.71 -4.04
N PHE A 36 -4.01 6.53 -3.74
CA PHE A 36 -3.53 5.37 -3.00
C PHE A 36 -4.13 5.31 -1.58
N ILE A 37 -4.12 6.44 -0.87
CA ILE A 37 -4.69 6.53 0.49
C ILE A 37 -6.19 6.27 0.47
N GLU A 38 -6.93 6.81 -0.50
CA GLU A 38 -8.37 6.59 -0.64
C GLU A 38 -8.69 5.10 -0.77
N GLY A 39 -8.02 4.39 -1.69
CA GLY A 39 -8.21 2.96 -1.91
C GLY A 39 -7.83 2.13 -0.70
N MET A 40 -6.63 2.36 -0.15
CA MET A 40 -6.13 1.64 1.02
C MET A 40 -7.04 1.84 2.25
N ALA A 41 -7.53 3.07 2.48
CA ALA A 41 -8.45 3.36 3.56
C ALA A 41 -9.80 2.62 3.40
N ALA A 42 -10.29 2.48 2.17
CA ALA A 42 -11.51 1.71 1.88
C ALA A 42 -11.35 0.22 2.24
N GLU A 43 -10.23 -0.39 1.83
CA GLU A 43 -9.93 -1.81 2.12
C GLU A 43 -9.74 -2.06 3.61
N LEU A 44 -8.90 -1.24 4.27
CA LEU A 44 -8.68 -1.32 5.71
C LEU A 44 -9.98 -1.14 6.49
N ARG A 45 -10.87 -0.26 6.02
CA ARG A 45 -12.17 -0.04 6.67
C ARG A 45 -13.04 -1.28 6.60
N ALA A 46 -13.07 -1.97 5.47
CA ALA A 46 -13.81 -3.22 5.33
C ALA A 46 -13.30 -4.26 6.35
N MET A 47 -11.98 -4.45 6.42
CA MET A 47 -11.35 -5.35 7.40
C MET A 47 -11.65 -4.93 8.85
N ALA A 48 -11.62 -3.64 9.16
CA ALA A 48 -11.94 -3.13 10.50
C ALA A 48 -13.41 -3.38 10.88
N ARG A 49 -14.35 -3.28 9.92
CA ARG A 49 -15.76 -3.61 10.16
C ARG A 49 -15.95 -5.09 10.44
N ASP A 50 -15.30 -5.95 9.67
CA ASP A 50 -15.37 -7.41 9.84
C ASP A 50 -14.78 -7.84 11.19
N ALA A 51 -13.70 -7.19 11.62
CA ALA A 51 -13.08 -7.37 12.94
C ALA A 51 -13.82 -6.66 14.09
N ARG A 52 -14.95 -5.99 13.83
CA ARG A 52 -15.76 -5.22 14.82
C ARG A 52 -14.98 -4.09 15.51
N LEU A 53 -13.97 -3.52 14.85
CA LEU A 53 -13.19 -2.37 15.33
C LEU A 53 -13.85 -1.06 14.89
N SER A 54 -14.95 -0.69 15.55
CA SER A 54 -15.82 0.43 15.14
C SER A 54 -15.09 1.78 15.08
N ALA A 55 -14.28 2.11 16.08
CA ALA A 55 -13.51 3.37 16.10
C ALA A 55 -12.49 3.43 14.96
N LEU A 56 -11.78 2.33 14.69
CA LEU A 56 -10.82 2.26 13.58
C LEU A 56 -11.55 2.39 12.23
N SER A 57 -12.66 1.68 12.05
CA SER A 57 -13.49 1.81 10.85
C SER A 57 -14.00 3.23 10.63
N TYR A 58 -14.29 3.98 11.69
CA TYR A 58 -14.68 5.38 11.61
C TYR A 58 -13.52 6.26 11.12
N PHE A 59 -12.33 6.14 11.74
CA PHE A 59 -11.18 6.93 11.34
C PHE A 59 -10.72 6.64 9.90
N LEU A 60 -10.83 5.39 9.46
CA LEU A 60 -10.53 5.01 8.08
C LEU A 60 -11.53 5.61 7.08
N GLU A 61 -12.80 5.73 7.45
CA GLU A 61 -13.77 6.46 6.61
C GLU A 61 -13.43 7.96 6.53
N MET A 62 -13.03 8.56 7.65
CA MET A 62 -12.62 9.97 7.66
C MET A 62 -11.38 10.21 6.80
N ALA A 63 -10.38 9.32 6.88
CA ALA A 63 -9.19 9.39 6.03
C ALA A 63 -9.53 9.24 4.54
N ARG A 64 -10.47 8.34 4.21
CA ARG A 64 -10.96 8.15 2.85
C ARG A 64 -11.64 9.42 2.32
N ILE A 65 -12.53 10.03 3.11
CA ILE A 65 -13.23 11.27 2.74
C ILE A 65 -12.23 12.41 2.47
N GLU A 66 -11.22 12.59 3.32
CA GLU A 66 -10.21 13.64 3.10
C GLU A 66 -9.38 13.37 1.85
N ALA A 67 -9.00 12.10 1.60
CA ALA A 67 -8.28 11.72 0.39
C ALA A 67 -9.11 11.99 -0.87
N SER A 68 -10.41 11.65 -0.89
CA SER A 68 -11.32 11.99 -1.98
C SER A 68 -11.40 13.50 -2.22
N ALA A 69 -11.50 14.30 -1.15
CA ALA A 69 -11.53 15.75 -1.25
C ALA A 69 -10.22 16.33 -1.80
N GLU A 70 -9.07 15.75 -1.46
CA GLU A 70 -7.77 16.13 -2.02
C GLU A 70 -7.65 15.76 -3.50
N ILE A 71 -8.15 14.59 -3.91
CA ILE A 71 -8.21 14.19 -5.32
C ILE A 71 -8.99 15.23 -6.14
N GLU A 72 -10.15 15.66 -5.66
CA GLU A 72 -10.95 16.70 -6.33
C GLU A 72 -10.21 18.04 -6.45
N ARG A 73 -9.48 18.44 -5.41
CA ARG A 73 -8.66 19.66 -5.41
C ARG A 73 -7.51 19.59 -6.41
N LEU A 74 -6.84 18.45 -6.51
CA LEU A 74 -5.69 18.24 -7.39
C LEU A 74 -6.12 18.00 -8.85
N ALA A 75 -7.27 17.37 -9.07
CA ALA A 75 -7.81 17.10 -10.41
C ALA A 75 -8.51 18.32 -11.02
N SER A 76 -8.97 19.27 -10.19
CA SER A 76 -9.50 20.55 -10.67
C SER A 76 -8.34 21.51 -10.94
N PRO A 77 -7.98 21.81 -12.21
CA PRO A 77 -7.06 22.89 -12.48
C PRO A 77 -7.67 24.15 -11.87
N ARG A 78 -6.92 24.88 -11.04
CA ARG A 78 -7.33 26.20 -10.56
C ARG A 78 -7.70 27.04 -11.78
N SER A 79 -8.99 27.14 -12.06
CA SER A 79 -9.51 28.20 -12.89
C SER A 79 -9.40 29.42 -12.00
N ASP A 80 -8.23 30.06 -12.04
CA ASP A 80 -8.01 31.39 -11.50
C ASP A 80 -9.05 32.29 -12.18
N ARG A 81 -10.18 32.48 -11.50
CA ARG A 81 -11.19 33.46 -11.88
C ARG A 81 -10.73 34.80 -11.32
N HIS A 82 -10.26 35.63 -12.26
CA HIS A 82 -10.37 37.09 -12.36
C HIS A 82 -10.58 37.90 -11.09
#